data_AF-A0A349LMZ5-F1
#
_entry.id   AF-A0A349LMZ5-F1
#
_cell.length_a   1.000
_cell.length_b   1.000
_cell.length_c   1.000
_cell.angle_alpha   90.00
_cell.angle_beta   90.00
_cell.angle_gamma   90.00
#
_symmetry.space_group_name_H-M   'P 1'
#
loop_
_entity.id
_entity.type
_entity.pdbx_description
1 polymer ?
#
loop_
_entity_poly.entity_id
_entity_poly.type
_entity_poly.pdbx_seq_one_letter_code
_entity_poly.pdbx_strand_id
1 'polypeptide(L)' 'MTGIYLGNIDPFKAIYAAVTRQSDMGIFEPREAISVRDALRMWTIWPAQATGEDKVKGTIEIGKYADMTVLSNHFF' A
#
# COMPACT_ATOMS: atom_id res chain seq x y z
N MET A 1 -4.75 0.67 16.36
CA MET A 1 -5.32 0.70 14.99
C MET A 1 -5.21 2.13 14.50
N THR A 2 -4.72 2.39 13.29
CA THR A 2 -4.35 3.73 12.76
C THR A 2 -5.54 4.62 12.36
N GLY A 3 -6.74 4.26 12.82
CA GLY A 3 -7.98 4.97 12.53
C GLY A 3 -8.37 4.96 11.04
N ILE A 4 -7.93 3.96 10.26
CA ILE A 4 -8.32 3.80 8.85
C ILE A 4 -9.58 2.93 8.76
N TYR A 5 -10.59 3.44 8.08
CA TYR A 5 -11.87 2.78 7.78
C TYR A 5 -12.34 3.18 6.38
N LEU A 6 -13.36 2.50 5.85
CA LEU A 6 -13.84 2.67 4.46
C LEU A 6 -14.11 4.13 4.06
N GLY A 7 -14.50 5.00 5.00
CA GLY A 7 -14.78 6.42 4.74
C GLY A 7 -13.58 7.37 4.73
N ASN A 8 -12.37 6.93 5.08
CA ASN A 8 -11.19 7.79 5.18
C ASN A 8 -9.89 7.11 4.70
N ILE A 9 -9.99 6.14 3.79
CA ILE A 9 -8.83 5.37 3.33
C ILE A 9 -7.81 6.30 2.66
N ASP A 10 -6.63 6.37 3.26
CA ASP A 10 -5.45 7.01 2.70
C ASP A 10 -4.33 5.96 2.58
N PRO A 11 -3.97 5.52 1.36
CA PRO A 11 -2.89 4.57 1.13
C PRO A 11 -1.55 5.02 1.70
N PHE A 12 -1.24 6.33 1.70
CA PHE A 12 0.03 6.82 2.24
C PHE A 12 0.08 6.69 3.75
N LYS A 13 -1.02 7.01 4.45
CA LYS A 13 -1.12 6.78 5.90
C LYS A 13 -0.99 5.30 6.25
N ALA A 14 -1.59 4.43 5.44
CA ALA A 14 -1.49 2.99 5.64
C ALA A 14 -0.07 2.45 5.39
N ILE A 15 0.60 2.90 4.33
CA ILE A 15 2.00 2.56 4.05
C ILE A 15 2.90 3.01 5.20
N TYR A 16 2.76 4.27 5.64
CA TYR A 16 3.49 4.80 6.80
C TYR A 16 3.30 3.93 8.04
N ALA A 17 2.07 3.55 8.35
CA ALA A 17 1.76 2.71 9.49
C ALA A 17 2.34 1.28 9.37
N ALA A 18 2.32 0.69 8.17
CA ALA A 18 2.86 -0.66 7.95
C ALA A 18 4.39 -0.71 8.11
N VAL A 19 5.07 0.34 7.64
CA VAL A 19 6.54 0.45 7.69
C VAL A 19 7.04 0.83 9.08
N THR A 20 6.42 1.85 9.70
CA THR A 20 6.89 2.39 10.99
C THR A 20 6.25 1.72 12.18
N ARG A 21 5.14 0.99 11.97
CA ARG A 21 4.29 0.41 13.02
C ARG A 21 3.72 1.46 13.99
N GLN A 22 3.77 2.75 13.63
CA GLN A 22 3.14 3.82 14.38
C GLN A 22 1.62 3.71 14.28
N SER A 23 0.95 3.89 15.42
CA SER A 23 -0.50 3.97 15.51
C SER A 23 -0.92 5.07 16.48
N ASP A 24 -2.22 5.38 16.51
CA ASP A 24 -2.78 6.40 17.42
C ASP A 24 -2.53 6.08 18.91
N MET A 25 -2.19 4.82 19.24
CA MET A 25 -1.90 4.34 20.60
C MET A 25 -0.40 4.07 20.83
N GLY A 26 0.47 4.52 19.92
CA GLY A 26 1.91 4.24 19.93
C GLY A 26 2.34 3.13 18.97
N ILE A 27 3.57 2.63 19.13
CA ILE A 27 4.17 1.62 18.25
C ILE A 27 3.51 0.26 18.50
N PHE A 28 2.96 -0.35 17.46
CA PHE A 28 2.20 -1.60 17.53
C PHE A 28 2.92 -2.74 16.81
N GLU A 29 3.36 -3.76 17.56
CA GLU A 29 4.09 -4.92 17.03
C GLU A 29 5.27 -4.51 16.12
N PRO A 30 6.31 -3.86 16.66
CA PRO A 30 7.43 -3.32 15.86
C PRO A 30 8.19 -4.39 15.05
N ARG A 31 8.14 -5.65 15.48
CA ARG A 31 8.79 -6.78 14.78
C ARG A 31 8.08 -7.15 13.48
N GLU A 32 6.83 -6.76 13.32
CA GLU A 32 6.01 -6.99 12.12
C GLU A 32 6.12 -5.82 11.12
N ALA A 33 7.13 -4.95 11.28
CA ALA A 33 7.44 -3.90 10.32
C ALA A 33 7.87 -4.52 8.99
N ILE A 34 7.34 -3.98 7.89
CA ILE A 34 7.68 -4.41 6.53
C ILE A 34 8.44 -3.32 5.78
N SER A 35 9.11 -3.71 4.69
CA SER A 35 9.79 -2.75 3.83
C SER A 35 8.79 -1.82 3.13
N VAL A 36 9.24 -0.61 2.77
CA VAL A 36 8.43 0.33 1.98
C VAL A 36 7.97 -0.30 0.65
N ARG A 37 8.84 -1.10 0.03
CA ARG A 37 8.52 -1.81 -1.21
C ARG A 37 7.40 -2.85 -1.01
N ASP A 38 7.40 -3.57 0.10
CA ASP A 38 6.32 -4.51 0.41
C ASP A 38 5.03 -3.79 0.76
N ALA A 39 5.10 -2.68 1.49
CA ALA A 39 3.95 -1.83 1.74
C ALA A 39 3.34 -1.31 0.42
N LEU A 40 4.15 -0.91 -0.57
CA LEU A 40 3.64 -0.53 -1.90
C LEU A 40 2.97 -1.72 -2.62
N ARG A 41 3.51 -2.92 -2.52
CA ARG A 41 2.89 -4.13 -3.10
C ARG A 41 1.55 -4.46 -2.47
N MET A 42 1.38 -4.22 -1.16
CA MET A 42 0.09 -4.37 -0.46
C MET A 42 -1.01 -3.49 -1.03
N TRP A 43 -0.67 -2.40 -1.73
CA TRP A 43 -1.63 -1.47 -2.34
C TRP A 43 -1.70 -1.59 -3.86
N THR A 44 -0.95 -2.51 -4.48
CA THR A 44 -0.85 -2.63 -5.95
C THR A 44 -1.02 -4.09 -6.39
N ILE A 45 0.06 -4.84 -6.49
CA ILE A 45 0.04 -6.19 -7.09
C ILE A 45 -0.59 -7.25 -6.19
N TRP A 46 -0.41 -7.20 -4.87
CA TRP A 46 -0.92 -8.25 -3.98
C TRP A 46 -2.45 -8.29 -3.91
N PRO A 47 -3.18 -7.14 -3.80
CA PRO A 47 -4.63 -7.15 -3.91
C PRO A 47 -5.11 -7.62 -5.29
N ALA A 48 -4.44 -7.20 -6.37
CA ALA A 48 -4.81 -7.65 -7.73
C ALA A 48 -4.65 -9.17 -7.88
N GLN A 49 -3.60 -9.77 -7.29
CA GLN A 49 -3.44 -11.22 -7.23
C GLN A 49 -4.51 -11.88 -6.37
N ALA A 50 -4.81 -11.30 -5.20
CA ALA A 50 -5.83 -11.83 -4.29
C ALA A 50 -7.25 -11.81 -4.90
N THR A 51 -7.54 -10.87 -5.80
CA THR A 51 -8.82 -10.80 -6.53
C THR A 51 -8.80 -11.49 -7.90
N GLY A 52 -7.66 -12.05 -8.32
CA GLY A 52 -7.51 -12.73 -9.62
C GLY A 52 -7.47 -11.78 -10.83
N GLU A 53 -7.16 -10.50 -10.61
CA GLU A 53 -7.12 -9.44 -11.62
C GLU A 53 -5.69 -9.00 -11.99
N ASP A 54 -4.67 -9.70 -11.50
CA ASP A 54 -3.25 -9.40 -11.72
C ASP A 54 -2.83 -9.45 -13.19
N LYS A 55 -3.59 -10.12 -14.05
CA LYS A 55 -3.37 -10.12 -15.51
C LYS A 55 -3.73 -8.79 -16.18
N VAL A 56 -4.57 -7.97 -15.55
CA VAL A 56 -5.07 -6.72 -16.14
C VAL A 56 -4.71 -5.48 -15.33
N LYS A 57 -4.33 -5.59 -14.04
CA LYS A 57 -3.93 -4.44 -13.20
C LYS A 57 -2.88 -4.80 -12.13
N GLY A 58 -2.45 -3.81 -11.37
CA GLY A 58 -1.57 -3.97 -10.20
C GLY A 58 -0.07 -3.75 -10.46
N THR A 59 0.35 -3.62 -11.71
CA THR A 59 1.73 -3.24 -12.12
C THR A 59 1.70 -2.41 -13.39
N ILE A 60 2.81 -1.71 -13.66
CA ILE A 60 3.01 -0.97 -14.92
C ILE A 60 3.72 -1.88 -15.91
N GLU A 61 2.95 -2.60 -16.72
CA GLU A 61 3.41 -3.57 -17.71
C GLU A 61 2.56 -3.49 -18.98
N ILE A 62 3.15 -3.85 -20.13
CA ILE A 62 2.42 -3.87 -21.41
C ILE A 62 1.24 -4.85 -21.32
N GLY A 63 0.08 -4.43 -21.83
CA GLY A 63 -1.14 -5.24 -21.86
C GLY A 63 -2.03 -5.11 -20.61
N LYS A 64 -1.58 -4.38 -19.57
CA LYS A 64 -2.42 -4.02 -18.41
C LYS A 64 -3.08 -2.66 -18.59
N TYR A 65 -4.08 -2.37 -17.76
CA TYR A 65 -4.71 -1.06 -17.72
C TYR A 65 -3.69 0.04 -17.38
N ALA A 66 -3.85 1.20 -18.01
CA ALA A 66 -3.06 2.39 -17.73
C ALA A 66 -3.55 3.12 -16.47
N ASP A 67 -3.84 2.37 -15.40
CA ASP A 67 -4.20 2.89 -14.09
C ASP A 67 -2.92 3.18 -13.29
N MET A 68 -2.57 4.46 -13.20
CA MET A 68 -1.33 4.91 -12.57
C MET A 68 -1.52 6.23 -11.87
N THR A 69 -0.71 6.45 -10.83
CA THR A 69 -0.64 7.73 -10.10
C THR A 69 0.74 8.33 -10.33
N VAL A 70 0.78 9.63 -10.67
CA VAL A 70 2.03 10.40 -10.80
C VAL A 70 2.24 11.17 -9.50
N LEU A 71 3.43 11.01 -8.92
CA LEU A 71 3.85 11.73 -7.73
C LEU A 71 4.90 12.78 -8.12
N SER A 72 4.81 13.97 -7.53
CA SER A 72 5.77 15.06 -7.79
C SER A 72 7.15 14.80 -7.17
N ASN A 73 7.21 13.94 -6.14
CA ASN A 73 8.41 13.64 -5.37
C ASN A 73 8.59 12.14 -5.19
N HIS A 74 9.80 11.73 -4.80
CA HIS A 74 10.07 10.38 -4.33
C HIS A 74 9.67 10.28 -2.85
N PHE A 75 8.69 9.42 -2.56
CA PHE A 75 8.14 9.23 -1.20
C PHE A 75 8.57 7.93 -0.53
N PHE A 76 9.27 7.05 -1.26
CA PHE A 76 9.63 5.70 -0.83
C PHE A 76 11.10 5.54 -0.46
#